data_AF-A0A7X7F4W8-F1
#
_entry.id   AF-A0A7X7F4W8-F1
#
_cell.length_a   1.000
_cell.length_b   1.000
_cell.length_c   1.000
_cell.angle_alpha   90.00
_cell.angle_beta   90.00
_cell.angle_gamma   90.00
#
_symmetry.space_group_name_H-M   'P 1'
#
loop_
_entity.id
_entity.type
_entity.pdbx_description
1 polymer ?
#
loop_
_entity_poly.entity_id
_entity_poly.type
_entity_poly.pdbx_seq_one_letter_code
_entity_poly.pdbx_strand_id
1 'polypeptide(L)' 'CKNLLVPVCASMSTVAFGSFRMEPGYMMAGHAAGLAAALAADAEVAVQDVCVEQLQRLLREQGQVLETSDPAESGQ' A
#
# COMPACT_ATOMS: atom_id res chain seq x y z
N CYS A 1 1.08 19.30 6.10
CA CYS A 1 2.36 18.59 5.94
C CYS A 1 2.43 18.02 4.54
N LYS A 2 3.48 18.28 3.75
CA LYS A 2 3.60 17.82 2.35
C LYS A 2 4.56 16.65 2.15
N ASN A 3 5.15 16.08 3.21
CA ASN A 3 6.11 14.97 3.10
C ASN A 3 5.91 13.97 4.24
N LEU A 4 4.65 13.74 4.63
CA LEU A 4 4.31 12.86 5.74
C LEU A 4 3.43 11.72 5.20
N LEU A 5 3.89 10.49 5.38
CA LEU A 5 3.10 9.28 5.14
C LEU A 5 2.56 8.77 6.47
N VAL A 6 1.27 8.44 6.48
CA VAL A 6 0.57 7.95 7.68
C VAL A 6 -0.12 6.62 7.35
N PRO A 7 0.61 5.51 7.25
CA PRO A 7 0.09 4.24 6.73
C PRO A 7 -1.00 3.58 7.59
N VAL A 8 -1.11 3.96 8.87
CA VAL A 8 -2.02 3.30 9.83
C VAL A 8 -3.27 4.12 10.14
N CYS A 9 -3.19 5.46 10.04
CA CYS A 9 -4.30 6.35 10.42
C CYS A 9 -5.29 6.59 9.27
N ALA A 10 -5.68 5.52 8.58
CA ALA A 10 -6.69 5.59 7.52
C ALA A 10 -8.10 5.55 8.12
N SER A 11 -9.03 6.27 7.48
CA SER A 11 -10.44 6.27 7.87
C SER A 11 -11.09 4.95 7.46
N MET A 12 -11.42 4.11 8.42
CA MET A 12 -12.02 2.78 8.21
C MET A 12 -13.17 2.54 9.19
N SER A 13 -14.10 1.66 8.86
CA SER A 13 -15.10 1.17 9.83
C SER A 13 -14.41 0.34 10.91
N THR A 14 -15.01 0.25 12.11
CA THR A 14 -14.47 -0.57 13.22
C THR A 14 -14.26 -2.03 12.80
N VAL A 15 -15.14 -2.57 11.96
CA VAL A 15 -15.04 -3.94 11.44
C VAL A 15 -13.84 -4.07 10.51
N ALA A 16 -13.65 -3.14 9.56
CA ALA A 16 -12.52 -3.15 8.65
C ALA A 16 -11.18 -2.94 9.38
N PHE A 17 -11.15 -2.02 10.35
CA PHE A 17 -9.96 -1.78 11.17
C PHE A 17 -9.57 -3.02 12.00
N GLY A 18 -10.55 -3.83 12.41
CA GLY A 18 -10.33 -5.11 13.09
C GLY A 18 -9.48 -6.09 12.29
N SER A 19 -9.72 -6.18 10.97
CA SER A 19 -8.92 -7.02 10.06
C SER A 19 -7.60 -6.35 9.67
N PHE A 20 -7.60 -5.02 9.46
CA PHE A 20 -6.41 -4.27 9.05
C PHE A 20 -5.28 -4.28 10.11
N ARG A 21 -5.63 -4.26 11.40
CA ARG A 21 -4.63 -4.28 12.49
C ARG A 21 -3.94 -5.63 12.71
N MET A 22 -4.26 -6.65 11.91
CA MET A 22 -3.50 -7.89 11.92
C MET A 22 -2.09 -7.60 11.40
N GLU A 23 -1.08 -8.31 11.90
CA GLU A 23 0.32 -8.10 11.52
C GLU A 23 0.52 -7.99 9.99
N PRO A 24 -0.10 -8.84 9.14
CA PRO A 24 0.02 -8.72 7.69
C PRO A 24 -0.50 -7.39 7.13
N GLY A 25 -1.59 -6.84 7.68
CA GLY A 25 -2.17 -5.56 7.23
C GLY A 25 -1.24 -4.38 7.49
N TYR A 26 -0.66 -4.31 8.70
CA TYR A 26 0.34 -3.30 9.02
C TYR A 26 1.65 -3.47 8.24
N MET A 27 2.09 -4.70 8.01
CA MET A 27 3.29 -4.97 7.20
C MET A 27 3.11 -4.50 5.75
N MET A 28 1.97 -4.82 5.12
CA MET A 28 1.66 -4.36 3.76
C MET A 28 1.55 -2.84 3.66
N ALA A 29 0.91 -2.20 4.65
CA ALA A 29 0.81 -0.74 4.69
C ALA A 29 2.16 -0.06 4.89
N GLY A 30 3.02 -0.62 5.75
CA GLY A 30 4.39 -0.14 5.98
C GLY A 30 5.27 -0.30 4.75
N HIS A 31 5.18 -1.45 4.07
CA HIS A 31 5.90 -1.71 2.83
C HIS A 31 5.50 -0.73 1.72
N ALA A 32 4.19 -0.55 1.50
CA ALA A 32 3.67 0.42 0.53
C ALA A 32 4.14 1.86 0.84
N ALA A 33 4.12 2.27 2.11
CA ALA A 33 4.59 3.59 2.52
C ALA A 33 6.11 3.75 2.31
N GLY A 34 6.92 2.73 2.63
CA GLY A 34 8.36 2.75 2.40
C GLY A 34 8.70 2.91 0.91
N LEU A 35 7.99 2.17 0.05
CA LEU A 35 8.20 2.23 -1.39
C LEU A 35 7.74 3.56 -1.99
N ALA A 36 6.62 4.10 -1.50
CA ALA A 36 6.16 5.44 -1.88
C ALA A 36 7.16 6.53 -1.46
N ALA A 37 7.77 6.41 -0.26
CA ALA A 37 8.79 7.35 0.20
C ALA A 37 10.06 7.30 -0.67
N ALA A 38 10.50 6.09 -1.05
CA ALA A 38 11.65 5.91 -1.94
C ALA A 38 11.39 6.55 -3.32
N LEU A 39 10.23 6.28 -3.92
CA LEU A 39 9.84 6.88 -5.20
C LEU A 39 9.74 8.42 -5.13
N ALA A 40 9.18 8.95 -4.05
CA ALA A 40 9.09 10.39 -3.84
C ALA A 40 10.48 11.04 -3.77
N ALA A 41 11.41 10.39 -3.05
CA ALA A 41 12.79 10.85 -2.93
C ALA A 41 13.53 10.80 -4.28
N ASP A 42 13.40 9.70 -5.03
CA ASP A 42 14.07 9.52 -6.32
C ASP A 42 13.57 10.49 -7.40
N ALA A 43 12.28 10.81 -7.38
CA ALA A 43 11.66 11.73 -8.34
C ALA A 43 11.67 13.20 -7.90
N GLU A 44 12.20 13.50 -6.70
CA GLU A 44 12.17 14.84 -6.08
C GLU A 44 10.76 15.46 -6.01
N VAL A 45 9.74 14.63 -5.78
CA VAL A 45 8.34 15.05 -5.67
C VAL A 45 7.83 14.93 -4.25
N ALA A 46 6.74 15.64 -3.93
CA ALA A 46 6.07 15.44 -2.66
C ALA A 46 5.43 14.04 -2.62
N VAL A 47 5.31 13.44 -1.43
CA VAL A 47 4.71 12.10 -1.29
C VAL A 47 3.26 12.00 -1.78
N GLN A 48 2.56 13.14 -1.96
CA GLN A 48 1.21 13.19 -2.53
C GLN A 48 1.21 13.02 -4.06
N ASP A 49 2.32 13.36 -4.70
CA ASP A 49 2.46 13.44 -6.16
C ASP A 49 3.11 12.17 -6.74
N VAL A 50 3.36 11.16 -5.91
CA VAL A 50 3.90 9.86 -6.33
C VAL A 50 2.93 9.18 -7.30
N CYS A 51 3.44 8.68 -8.42
CA CYS A 51 2.65 7.94 -9.40
C CYS A 51 2.15 6.61 -8.80
N VAL A 52 0.84 6.52 -8.56
CA VAL A 52 0.20 5.35 -7.95
C VAL A 52 0.35 4.11 -8.83
N GLU A 53 0.25 4.25 -10.16
CA GLU A 53 0.41 3.12 -11.08
C GLU A 53 1.82 2.50 -10.99
N GLN A 54 2.84 3.36 -10.94
CA GLN A 54 4.23 2.93 -10.77
C GLN A 54 4.44 2.24 -9.42
N LEU A 55 3.90 2.83 -8.35
CA LEU A 55 3.96 2.25 -7.01
C LEU A 55 3.30 0.87 -6.97
N GLN A 56 2.09 0.74 -7.50
CA GLN A 56 1.36 -0.52 -7.53
C GLN A 56 2.06 -1.58 -8.38
N ARG A 57 2.67 -1.19 -9.51
CA ARG A 57 3.48 -2.11 -10.32
C ARG A 57 4.65 -2.68 -9.52
N LEU A 58 5.42 -1.82 -8.85
CA LEU A 58 6.56 -2.25 -8.04
C LEU A 58 6.13 -3.12 -6.84
N LEU A 59 5.00 -2.81 -6.20
CA LEU A 59 4.45 -3.64 -5.13
C LEU A 59 4.08 -5.04 -5.63
N ARG A 60 3.46 -5.15 -6.80
CA ARG A 60 3.16 -6.44 -7.45
C ARG A 60 4.44 -7.21 -7.82
N GLU A 61 5.44 -6.52 -8.37
CA GLU A 61 6.75 -7.11 -8.69
C GLU A 61 7.45 -7.67 -7.43
N GLN A 62 7.23 -7.05 -6.27
CA GLN A 62 7.73 -7.49 -4.97
C GLN A 62 6.82 -8.52 -4.27
N GLY A 63 5.76 -8.98 -4.95
CA GLY A 63 4.86 -10.03 -4.46
C GLY A 63 3.76 -9.58 -3.51
N GLN A 64 3.55 -8.26 -3.33
CA GLN A 64 2.45 -7.76 -2.52
C GLN A 64 1.11 -7.95 -3.24
N VAL A 65 0.16 -8.61 -2.58
CA VAL A 65 -1.20 -8.82 -3.09
C VAL A 65 -2.01 -7.53 -2.91
N LEU A 66 -2.48 -6.95 -4.01
CA LEU A 66 -3.29 -5.71 -4.00
C LEU A 66 -4.77 -5.95 -4.29
N GLU A 67 -5.10 -7.11 -4.87
CA GLU A 67 -6.43 -7.48 -5.32
C GLU A 67 -6.69 -8.91 -4.85
N THR A 68 -7.88 -9.16 -4.30
CA THR A 68 -8.35 -10.53 -4.13
C THR A 68 -8.72 -11.00 -5.53
N SER A 69 -8.02 -12.00 -6.07
CA SER A 69 -8.52 -12.68 -7.26
C SER A 69 -9.97 -13.10 -6.98
N ASP A 70 -10.86 -12.78 -7.92
CA ASP A 70 -12.24 -13.26 -7.89
C ASP A 70 -12.22 -14.77 -7.58
N PRO A 71 -13.14 -15.30 -6.76
CA PRO A 71 -13.26 -16.74 -6.50
C PRO A 71 -13.58 -17.58 -7.76
N ALA A 72 -13.48 -17.03 -8.96
CA ALA A 72 -13.61 -17.71 -10.25
C ALA A 72 -12.28 -18.28 -10.78
N GLU A 73 -11.12 -17.94 -10.21
CA GLU A 73 -9.80 -18.45 -10.66
C GLU A 73 -9.11 -19.34 -9.61
N SER A 74 -9.89 -20.15 -8.87
CA SER A 74 -9.34 -21.37 -8.25
C SER A 74 -9.23 -22.45 -9.33
N GLY A 75 -8.13 -22.42 -10.07
CA GLY A 75 -7.88 -23.34 -11.16
C GLY A 75 -6.39 -23.46 -11.49
N GLN A 76 -5.55 -23.73 -10.49
CA GLN A 76 -4.43 -24.68 -10.65
C GLN A 76 -3.89 -25.17 -9.31
#